data_AF-A0AAU7AZH2-F1
#
_entry.id   AF-A0AAU7AZH2-F1
#
_cell.length_a   1.000
_cell.length_b   1.000
_cell.length_c   1.000
_cell.angle_alpha   90.00
_cell.angle_beta   90.00
_cell.angle_gamma   90.00
#
_symmetry.space_group_name_H-M   'P 1'
#
loop_
_entity.id
_entity.type
_entity.pdbx_description
1 polymer ?
#
loop_
_entity_poly.entity_id
_entity_poly.type
_entity_poly.pdbx_seq_one_letter_code
_entity_poly.pdbx_strand_id
1 'polypeptide(L)'
;MAETLFGSEFDLEALLQRALAPVDPPENLSKHLEQTLTSIADLAEQELESWELSAMRDPKNWIPGITRPVAAAAIGGVAGAALVVLQVRGRLRAAQR
;
A
#
# COMPACT_ATOMS: atom_id res chain seq x y z
N MET A 1 32.68 -37.49 13.06
CA MET A 1 31.96 -36.81 11.95
C MET A 1 30.68 -36.19 12.50
N ALA A 2 30.80 -35.10 13.26
CA ALA A 2 29.67 -34.34 13.82
C ALA A 2 29.95 -32.82 13.81
N GLU A 3 30.78 -32.37 12.86
CA GLU A 3 30.91 -30.96 12.50
C GLU A 3 30.00 -30.74 11.31
N THR A 4 28.85 -30.06 11.49
CA THR A 4 28.16 -29.26 10.46
C THR A 4 26.76 -28.79 10.87
N LEU A 5 26.16 -29.28 11.95
CA LEU A 5 24.76 -28.90 12.25
C LEU A 5 24.59 -27.52 12.93
N PHE A 6 25.65 -26.92 13.48
CA PHE A 6 25.58 -25.59 14.14
C PHE A 6 26.03 -24.41 13.28
N GLY A 7 26.39 -24.65 12.00
CA GLY A 7 26.77 -23.57 11.07
C GLY A 7 25.59 -22.85 10.41
N SER A 8 24.35 -23.31 10.63
CA SER A 8 23.17 -22.86 9.87
C SER A 8 22.32 -21.79 10.56
N GLU A 9 22.23 -21.76 11.89
CA GLU A 9 21.39 -20.79 12.61
C GLU A 9 22.14 -19.49 12.92
N PHE A 10 23.42 -19.58 13.32
CA PHE A 10 24.25 -18.40 13.61
C PHE A 10 24.59 -17.56 12.38
N ASP A 11 24.50 -18.13 11.18
CA ASP A 11 24.77 -17.40 9.92
C ASP A 11 23.50 -16.81 9.32
N LEU A 12 22.33 -17.44 9.50
CA LEU A 12 21.07 -16.96 8.93
C LEU A 12 20.64 -15.60 9.50
N GLU A 13 20.68 -15.43 10.83
CA GLU A 13 20.30 -14.15 11.44
C GLU A 13 21.27 -13.03 11.05
N ALA A 14 22.58 -13.31 11.01
CA ALA A 14 23.59 -12.35 10.56
C ALA A 14 23.40 -11.97 9.08
N LEU A 15 23.05 -12.92 8.23
CA LEU A 15 22.74 -12.71 6.82
C LEU A 15 21.45 -11.90 6.66
N LEU A 16 20.39 -12.22 7.42
CA LEU A 16 19.14 -11.45 7.42
C LEU A 16 19.35 -10.02 7.92
N GLN A 17 20.12 -9.80 8.98
CA GLN A 17 20.44 -8.45 9.47
C GLN A 17 21.24 -7.65 8.44
N ARG A 18 22.16 -8.29 7.70
CA ARG A 18 22.87 -7.66 6.57
C ARG A 18 21.93 -7.36 5.41
N ALA A 19 21.06 -8.30 5.05
CA ALA A 19 20.16 -8.19 3.90
C ALA A 19 19.01 -7.21 4.14
N LEU A 20 18.55 -7.09 5.38
CA LEU A 20 17.52 -6.16 5.84
C LEU A 20 18.12 -4.90 6.48
N ALA A 21 19.43 -4.68 6.31
CA ALA A 21 20.05 -3.44 6.75
C ALA A 21 19.29 -2.25 6.13
N PRO A 22 18.98 -1.21 6.91
CA PRO A 22 18.22 -0.07 6.41
C PRO A 22 18.90 0.51 5.18
N VAL A 23 18.18 0.51 4.06
CA VAL A 23 18.62 1.17 2.82
C VAL A 23 18.07 2.58 2.79
N ASP A 24 18.89 3.54 2.36
CA ASP A 24 18.40 4.88 2.11
C ASP A 24 17.39 4.84 0.94
N PRO A 25 16.18 5.38 1.13
CA PRO A 25 15.19 5.41 0.07
C PRO A 25 15.68 6.32 -1.06
N PRO A 26 15.40 5.99 -2.34
CA PRO A 26 15.79 6.81 -3.45
C PRO A 26 15.13 8.18 -3.38
N GLU A 27 15.83 9.21 -3.86
CA GLU A 27 15.44 10.62 -3.78
C GLU A 27 14.05 10.93 -4.38
N ASN A 28 13.62 10.12 -5.35
CA ASN A 28 12.34 10.26 -6.04
C ASN A 28 11.22 9.34 -5.50
N LEU A 29 11.48 8.53 -4.47
CA LEU A 29 10.51 7.55 -3.95
C LEU A 29 9.18 8.20 -3.58
N SER A 30 9.21 9.33 -2.87
CA SER A 30 7.98 10.03 -2.46
C SER A 30 7.18 10.50 -3.67
N LYS A 31 7.85 11.07 -4.69
CA LYS A 31 7.20 11.54 -5.91
C LYS A 31 6.59 10.37 -6.70
N HIS A 32 7.32 9.26 -6.81
CA HIS A 32 6.83 8.08 -7.52
C HIS A 32 5.64 7.44 -6.80
N LEU A 33 5.72 7.33 -5.46
CA LEU A 33 4.64 6.80 -4.65
C LEU A 33 3.38 7.67 -4.73
N GLU A 34 3.53 8.99 -4.69
CA GLU A 34 2.42 9.93 -4.87
C GLU A 34 1.75 9.72 -6.23
N GLN A 35 2.52 9.65 -7.31
CA GLN A 35 2.00 9.37 -8.66
C GLN A 35 1.27 8.04 -8.75
N THR A 36 1.83 6.97 -8.18
CA THR A 36 1.19 5.64 -8.18
C THR A 36 -0.12 5.67 -7.38
N LEU A 37 -0.12 6.29 -6.20
CA LEU A 37 -1.32 6.37 -5.36
C LEU A 37 -2.42 7.21 -6.00
N THR A 38 -2.07 8.33 -6.64
CA THR A 38 -3.04 9.13 -7.44
C THR A 38 -3.61 8.30 -8.57
N SER A 39 -2.78 7.58 -9.32
CA SER A 39 -3.26 6.71 -10.40
C SER A 39 -4.20 5.61 -9.91
N ILE A 40 -3.91 5.00 -8.75
CA ILE A 40 -4.78 3.99 -8.15
C ILE A 40 -6.11 4.61 -7.69
N ALA A 41 -6.07 5.82 -7.12
CA ALA A 41 -7.27 6.54 -6.69
C ALA A 41 -8.18 6.87 -7.88
N ASP A 42 -7.62 7.39 -8.98
CA ASP A 42 -8.38 7.71 -10.20
C ASP A 42 -9.02 6.46 -10.82
N LEU A 43 -8.33 5.32 -10.79
CA LEU A 43 -8.88 4.05 -11.28
C LEU A 43 -9.99 3.53 -10.35
N ALA A 44 -9.83 3.68 -9.04
CA ALA A 44 -10.84 3.29 -8.08
C ALA A 44 -12.11 4.16 -8.20
N GLU A 45 -11.96 5.45 -8.51
CA GLU A 45 -13.07 6.38 -8.74
C GLU A 45 -13.92 5.98 -9.96
N GLN A 46 -13.27 5.66 -11.08
CA GLN A 46 -13.95 5.18 -12.29
C GLN A 46 -14.75 3.88 -12.06
N GLU A 47 -14.19 2.95 -11.26
CA GLU A 47 -14.90 1.72 -10.89
C GLU A 47 -16.10 2.02 -9.96
N LEU A 48 -15.97 3.02 -9.07
CA LEU A 48 -17.05 3.44 -8.17
C LEU A 48 -18.22 4.11 -8.92
N GLU A 49 -17.95 4.95 -9.92
CA GLU A 49 -18.99 5.56 -10.78
C GLU A 49 -19.78 4.48 -11.56
N SER A 50 -19.08 3.47 -12.09
CA SER A 50 -19.72 2.33 -12.76
C SER A 50 -20.62 1.51 -11.81
N TRP A 51 -20.23 1.48 -10.53
CA TRP A 51 -20.97 0.80 -9.47
C TRP A 51 -22.19 1.61 -9.01
N GLU A 52 -22.09 2.93 -8.89
CA GLU A 52 -23.19 3.83 -8.50
C GLU A 52 -24.41 3.66 -9.43
N LEU A 53 -24.19 3.60 -10.75
CA LEU A 53 -25.26 3.41 -11.74
C LEU A 53 -25.92 2.03 -11.69
N SER A 54 -25.17 0.97 -11.36
CA SER A 54 -25.73 -0.40 -11.25
C SER A 54 -26.35 -0.69 -9.87
N ALA A 55 -25.79 -0.13 -8.79
CA ALA A 55 -26.22 -0.38 -7.42
C ALA A 55 -27.53 0.32 -7.06
N MET A 56 -27.81 1.49 -7.64
CA MET A 56 -29.09 2.19 -7.47
C MET A 56 -30.29 1.42 -8.06
N ARG A 57 -30.04 0.53 -9.02
CA ARG A 57 -31.10 -0.16 -9.78
C ARG A 57 -31.70 -1.37 -9.05
N ASP A 58 -30.92 -2.07 -8.22
CA ASP A 58 -31.45 -3.16 -7.39
C ASP A 58 -30.62 -3.41 -6.11
N PRO A 59 -31.10 -2.98 -4.93
CA PRO A 59 -30.40 -3.12 -3.66
C PRO A 59 -30.31 -4.57 -3.15
N LYS A 60 -31.05 -5.51 -3.76
CA LYS A 60 -31.03 -6.92 -3.33
C LYS A 60 -29.82 -7.69 -3.86
N ASN A 61 -29.14 -7.16 -4.88
CA ASN A 61 -27.88 -7.73 -5.38
C ASN A 61 -26.68 -7.41 -4.47
N TRP A 62 -26.89 -6.66 -3.38
CA TRP A 62 -25.83 -6.31 -2.41
C TRP A 62 -25.40 -7.48 -1.51
N ILE A 63 -26.19 -8.56 -1.45
CA ILE A 63 -26.17 -9.52 -0.32
C ILE A 63 -25.39 -10.83 -0.59
N PRO A 64 -25.26 -11.38 -1.83
CA PRO A 64 -24.42 -12.59 -2.05
C PRO A 64 -22.94 -12.31 -2.35
N GLY A 65 -22.54 -11.04 -2.53
CA GLY A 65 -21.22 -10.64 -3.05
C GLY A 65 -20.48 -9.62 -2.18
N ILE A 66 -20.48 -9.81 -0.85
CA ILE A 66 -19.86 -8.90 0.14
C ILE A 66 -18.35 -8.68 -0.09
N THR A 67 -17.70 -9.47 -0.95
CA THR A 67 -16.28 -9.31 -1.33
C THR A 67 -15.99 -8.13 -2.26
N ARG A 68 -16.98 -7.63 -3.02
CA ARG A 68 -16.72 -6.67 -4.12
C ARG A 68 -16.85 -5.19 -3.74
N PRO A 69 -17.89 -4.72 -2.99
CA PRO A 69 -18.00 -3.31 -2.61
C PRO A 69 -17.09 -2.93 -1.43
N VAL A 70 -16.84 -3.85 -0.50
CA VAL A 70 -15.86 -3.64 0.59
C VAL A 70 -14.45 -3.46 0.03
N ALA A 71 -14.09 -4.20 -1.02
CA ALA A 71 -12.81 -4.05 -1.69
C ALA A 71 -12.63 -2.66 -2.31
N ALA A 72 -13.62 -2.16 -3.05
CA ALA A 72 -13.51 -0.85 -3.72
C ALA A 72 -13.45 0.32 -2.72
N ALA A 73 -14.34 0.36 -1.72
CA ALA A 73 -14.34 1.41 -0.70
C ALA A 73 -13.08 1.36 0.20
N ALA A 74 -12.56 0.16 0.50
CA ALA A 74 -11.31 0.01 1.23
C ALA A 74 -10.10 0.49 0.42
N ILE A 75 -10.03 0.18 -0.88
CA ILE A 75 -8.90 0.58 -1.74
C ILE A 75 -8.88 2.10 -1.92
N GLY A 76 -10.02 2.73 -2.21
CA GLY A 76 -10.11 4.19 -2.32
C GLY A 76 -9.82 4.92 -1.00
N GLY A 77 -10.38 4.44 0.12
CA GLY A 77 -10.14 5.01 1.45
C GLY A 77 -8.68 4.88 1.90
N VAL A 78 -8.05 3.74 1.65
CA VAL A 78 -6.63 3.50 2.01
C VAL A 78 -5.69 4.33 1.14
N ALA A 79 -5.92 4.41 -0.17
CA ALA A 79 -5.10 5.23 -1.07
C ALA A 79 -5.20 6.73 -0.73
N GLY A 80 -6.41 7.24 -0.47
CA GLY A 80 -6.64 8.61 -0.04
C GLY A 80 -5.98 8.93 1.31
N ALA A 81 -6.13 8.05 2.30
CA ALA A 81 -5.47 8.23 3.60
C ALA A 81 -3.93 8.21 3.48
N ALA A 82 -3.38 7.34 2.63
CA ALA A 82 -1.94 7.28 2.38
C ALA A 82 -1.40 8.57 1.74
N LEU A 83 -2.12 9.15 0.77
CA LEU A 83 -1.76 10.43 0.15
C LEU A 83 -1.75 11.58 1.16
N VAL A 84 -2.77 11.66 2.04
CA VAL A 84 -2.83 12.68 3.09
C VAL A 84 -1.62 12.57 4.04
N VAL A 85 -1.27 11.34 4.46
CA VAL A 85 -0.10 11.11 5.32
C VAL A 85 1.21 11.52 4.61
N LEU A 86 1.36 11.19 3.33
CA LEU A 86 2.54 11.54 2.54
C LEU A 86 2.68 13.07 2.39
N GLN A 87 1.56 13.76 2.16
CA GLN A 87 1.52 15.21 2.01
C GLN A 87 1.87 15.93 3.32
N VAL A 88 1.37 15.44 4.46
CA VAL A 88 1.75 15.97 5.78
C VAL A 88 3.24 15.78 6.04
N ARG A 89 3.80 14.59 5.73
CA ARG A 89 5.24 14.33 5.89
C ARG A 89 6.11 15.20 4.98
N GLY A 90 5.70 15.45 3.73
CA GLY A 90 6.38 16.35 2.80
C GLY A 90 6.47 17.78 3.34
N ARG A 91 5.36 18.30 3.89
CA ARG A 91 5.30 19.63 4.51
C ARG A 91 6.21 19.76 5.72
N LEU A 92 6.26 18.74 6.59
CA LEU A 92 7.15 18.74 7.76
C LEU A 92 8.63 18.74 7.36
N ARG A 93 9.02 18.00 6.31
CA ARG A 93 10.40 18.02 5.79
C ARG A 93 10.76 19.33 5.11
N ALA A 94 9.82 19.95 4.41
CA ALA A 94 10.02 21.27 3.78
C ALA A 94 10.16 22.39 4.82
N ALA A 95 9.48 22.28 5.96
CA ALA A 95 9.58 23.24 7.07
C ALA A 95 10.85 23.09 7.93
N GLN A 96 11.58 21.98 7.78
CA GLN A 96 12.86 21.71 8.47
C GLN A 96 14.10 22.11 7.64
N ARG A 97 13.91 22.59 6.41
CA ARG A 97 14.95 23.18 5.57
C ARG A 97 14.89 24.70 5.68
#